data_AF-W7DD39-F1
#
_entry.id   AF-W7DD39-F1
#
_cell.length_a   1.000
_cell.length_b   1.000
_cell.length_c   1.000
_cell.angle_alpha   90.00
_cell.angle_beta   90.00
_cell.angle_gamma   90.00
#
_symmetry.space_group_name_H-M   'P 1'
#
loop_
_entity.id
_entity.type
_entity.pdbx_description
1 polymer ?
#
loop_
_entity_poly.entity_id
_entity_poly.type
_entity_poly.pdbx_seq_one_letter_code
_entity_poly.pdbx_strand_id
1 'polypeptide(L)'
;MENKIEQAPIQHVAIFFNKAYLQIKAMSTDPNQEWMYAFYVYKTGEVDAIEKSPYKKFDTHQLEITAPGEYRVKVFAKNKNTGKSHHTIQQSRSVYDD
;
A
#
# COMPACT_ATOMS: atom_id res chain seq x y z
N MET A 1 -31.84 -8.88 9.15
CA MET A 1 -30.64 -9.09 8.31
C MET A 1 -29.66 -8.01 8.70
N GLU A 2 -28.67 -8.32 9.54
CA GLU A 2 -27.63 -7.35 9.89
C GLU A 2 -26.73 -7.16 8.67
N ASN A 3 -26.72 -5.95 8.11
CA ASN A 3 -25.65 -5.52 7.22
C ASN A 3 -24.36 -5.48 8.05
N LYS A 4 -23.61 -6.60 8.06
CA LYS A 4 -22.23 -6.57 8.52
C LYS A 4 -21.49 -5.63 7.59
N ILE A 5 -21.25 -4.41 8.07
CA ILE A 5 -20.32 -3.48 7.45
C ILE A 5 -18.99 -4.23 7.39
N GLU A 6 -18.57 -4.67 6.20
CA GLU A 6 -17.27 -5.30 6.03
C GLU A 6 -16.21 -4.27 6.41
N GLN A 7 -15.52 -4.54 7.52
CA GLN A 7 -14.37 -3.73 7.91
C GLN A 7 -13.35 -3.76 6.77
N ALA A 8 -12.79 -2.59 6.45
CA ALA A 8 -11.70 -2.51 5.49
C ALA A 8 -10.56 -3.44 5.98
N PRO A 9 -9.96 -4.27 5.10
CA PRO A 9 -8.96 -5.25 5.55
C PRO A 9 -7.62 -4.63 5.92
N ILE A 10 -7.40 -3.36 5.55
CA ILE A 10 -6.19 -2.60 5.88
C ILE A 10 -6.62 -1.52 6.87
N GLN A 11 -6.01 -1.53 8.04
CA GLN A 11 -6.22 -0.55 9.10
C GLN A 11 -5.35 0.69 8.88
N HIS A 12 -4.09 0.47 8.48
CA HIS A 12 -3.10 1.52 8.33
C HIS A 12 -2.06 1.13 7.28
N VAL A 13 -1.49 2.15 6.63
CA VAL A 13 -0.29 2.01 5.81
C VAL A 13 0.75 2.91 6.42
N ALA A 14 1.94 2.38 6.66
CA ALA A 14 3.09 3.15 7.12
C ALA A 14 4.07 3.29 5.96
N ILE A 15 4.47 4.53 5.67
CA ILE A 15 5.47 4.87 4.66
C ILE A 15 6.67 5.47 5.37
N PHE A 16 7.87 4.96 5.09
CA PHE A 16 9.13 5.47 5.64
C PHE A 16 10.20 5.51 4.56
N PHE A 17 11.11 6.46 4.68
CA PHE A 17 12.24 6.61 3.78
C PHE A 17 13.50 6.12 4.48
N ASN A 18 14.27 5.29 3.77
CA ASN A 18 15.56 4.83 4.23
C ASN A 18 16.57 5.02 3.09
N LYS A 19 17.36 6.08 3.18
CA LYS A 19 18.29 6.49 2.13
C LYS A 19 17.54 6.65 0.79
N ALA A 20 17.90 5.85 -0.21
CA ALA A 20 17.30 5.83 -1.54
C ALA A 20 16.04 4.97 -1.66
N TYR A 21 15.44 4.50 -0.56
CA TYR A 21 14.29 3.59 -0.62
C TYR A 21 13.04 4.15 0.07
N LEU A 22 11.93 4.09 -0.64
CA LEU A 22 10.58 4.17 -0.10
C LEU A 22 10.19 2.78 0.41
N GLN A 23 9.99 2.65 1.72
CA GLN A 23 9.55 1.42 2.36
C GLN A 23 8.10 1.57 2.84
N ILE A 24 7.30 0.56 2.56
CA ILE A 24 5.85 0.56 2.79
C ILE A 24 5.51 -0.67 3.62
N LYS A 25 4.68 -0.49 4.65
CA LYS A 25 4.09 -1.58 5.42
C LYS A 25 2.58 -1.38 5.55
N ALA A 26 1.81 -2.36 5.14
CA ALA A 26 0.38 -2.45 5.38
C ALA A 26 0.12 -3.15 6.72
N MET A 27 -0.85 -2.67 7.49
CA MET A 27 -1.31 -3.33 8.71
C MET A 27 -2.75 -3.76 8.50
N SER A 28 -3.03 -5.05 8.64
CA SER A 28 -4.38 -5.57 8.51
C SER A 28 -5.22 -5.31 9.76
N THR A 29 -6.54 -5.21 9.57
CA THR A 29 -7.50 -5.19 10.68
C THR A 29 -7.66 -6.55 11.35
N ASP A 30 -7.41 -7.63 10.59
CA ASP A 30 -7.36 -9.01 11.09
C ASP A 30 -6.02 -9.66 10.71
N PRO A 31 -5.13 -9.93 11.67
CA PRO A 31 -3.86 -10.61 11.42
C PRO A 31 -4.00 -12.12 11.18
N ASN A 32 -5.15 -12.72 11.51
CA ASN A 32 -5.40 -14.15 11.30
C ASN A 32 -5.94 -14.46 9.90
N GLN A 33 -6.35 -13.43 9.15
CA GLN A 33 -6.85 -13.57 7.80
C GLN A 33 -5.70 -13.57 6.80
N GLU A 34 -5.66 -14.59 5.93
CA GLU A 34 -4.66 -14.68 4.86
C GLU A 34 -4.95 -13.66 3.75
N TRP A 35 -4.29 -12.51 3.83
CA TRP A 35 -4.34 -11.46 2.81
C TRP A 35 -3.18 -11.56 1.82
N MET A 36 -3.46 -11.14 0.60
CA MET A 36 -2.46 -10.81 -0.42
C MET A 36 -2.51 -9.32 -0.70
N TYR A 37 -1.36 -8.67 -0.85
CA TYR A 37 -1.21 -7.23 -1.00
C TYR A 37 -0.58 -6.85 -2.33
N ALA A 38 -1.10 -5.78 -2.94
CA ALA A 38 -0.48 -5.09 -4.07
C ALA A 38 -0.25 -3.62 -3.71
N PHE A 39 0.88 -3.06 -4.16
CA PHE A 39 1.35 -1.74 -3.78
C PHE A 39 1.56 -0.91 -5.04
N TYR A 40 0.80 0.17 -5.19
CA TYR A 40 0.94 1.09 -6.31
C TYR A 40 1.50 2.41 -5.79
N VAL A 41 2.61 2.85 -6.38
CA VAL A 41 3.29 4.08 -6.00
C VAL A 41 3.11 5.12 -7.09
N TYR A 42 2.72 6.31 -6.69
CA TYR A 42 2.54 7.47 -7.55
C TYR A 42 3.49 8.57 -7.09
N LYS A 43 4.01 9.35 -8.04
CA LYS A 43 4.80 10.55 -7.77
C LYS A 43 4.00 11.76 -8.22
N THR A 44 3.99 12.84 -7.44
CA THR A 44 3.34 14.09 -7.84
C THR A 44 3.92 14.58 -9.16
N GLY A 45 3.03 14.92 -10.11
CA GLY A 45 3.39 15.30 -11.48
C GLY A 45 3.25 14.16 -12.50
N GLU A 46 3.23 12.91 -12.04
CA GLU A 46 3.01 11.74 -12.91
C GLU A 46 1.52 11.38 -12.96
N VAL A 47 1.02 11.10 -14.17
CA VAL A 47 -0.38 10.68 -14.38
C VAL A 47 -0.59 9.23 -13.96
N ASP A 48 0.40 8.38 -14.25
CA ASP A 48 0.39 6.96 -13.96
C ASP A 48 1.16 6.62 -12.68
N ALA A 49 0.90 5.43 -12.14
CA ALA A 49 1.73 4.88 -11.08
C ALA A 49 3.12 4.56 -11.64
N ILE A 50 4.16 5.06 -10.97
CA ILE A 50 5.56 4.79 -11.31
C ILE A 50 5.99 3.37 -10.93
N GLU A 51 5.22 2.71 -10.05
CA GLU A 51 5.40 1.30 -9.68
C GLU A 51 4.05 0.64 -9.42
N LYS A 52 3.90 -0.60 -9.89
CA LYS A 52 2.72 -1.45 -9.64
C LYS A 52 3.17 -2.86 -9.29
N SER A 53 3.16 -3.20 -8.02
CA SER A 53 3.50 -4.56 -7.60
C SER A 53 2.36 -5.54 -7.94
N PRO A 54 2.66 -6.81 -8.28
CA PRO A 54 1.64 -7.86 -8.27
C PRO A 54 1.20 -8.17 -6.84
N TYR A 55 0.07 -8.85 -6.68
CA TYR A 55 -0.40 -9.32 -5.38
C TYR A 55 0.56 -10.38 -4.79
N LYS A 56 1.05 -10.15 -3.57
CA LYS A 56 1.94 -11.08 -2.84
C LYS A 56 1.47 -11.26 -1.40
N LYS A 57 1.89 -12.32 -0.73
CA LYS A 57 1.55 -12.58 0.69
C LYS A 57 2.22 -11.62 1.69
N PHE A 58 3.18 -10.81 1.22
CA PHE A 58 3.93 -9.90 2.08
C PHE A 58 3.16 -8.59 2.24
N ASP A 59 3.05 -8.14 3.48
CA ASP A 59 2.46 -6.86 3.87
C ASP A 59 3.44 -5.68 3.68
N THR A 60 4.64 -5.96 3.18
CA THR A 60 5.68 -4.95 2.94
C THR A 60 6.04 -4.81 1.46
N HIS A 61 6.43 -3.60 1.07
CA HIS A 61 7.01 -3.31 -0.24
C HIS A 61 8.14 -2.29 -0.13
N GLN A 62 9.11 -2.38 -1.04
CA GLN A 62 10.24 -1.48 -1.12
C GLN A 62 10.42 -1.06 -2.57
N LEU A 63 10.57 0.23 -2.79
CA LEU A 63 10.85 0.85 -4.08
C LEU A 63 12.06 1.76 -3.96
N GLU A 64 13.00 1.66 -4.89
CA GLU A 64 14.09 2.62 -5.02
C GLU A 64 13.56 3.93 -5.61
N ILE A 65 13.85 5.05 -4.95
CA ILE A 65 13.44 6.39 -5.38
C ILE A 65 14.66 7.14 -5.93
N THR A 66 14.54 7.59 -7.17
CA THR A 66 15.64 8.24 -7.90
C THR A 66 15.58 9.76 -7.88
N ALA A 67 14.53 10.35 -7.29
CA ALA A 67 14.34 11.79 -7.27
C ALA A 67 13.53 12.22 -6.03
N PRO A 68 13.77 13.43 -5.50
CA PRO A 68 12.93 13.98 -4.44
C PRO A 68 11.52 14.30 -4.96
N GLY A 69 10.59 14.52 -4.02
CA GLY A 69 9.20 14.88 -4.30
C GLY A 69 8.19 14.21 -3.39
N GLU A 70 6.91 14.49 -3.63
CA GLU A 70 5.81 13.86 -2.93
C GLU A 70 5.43 12.53 -3.59
N TYR A 71 5.34 11.49 -2.76
CA TYR A 71 4.93 10.15 -3.16
C TYR A 71 3.59 9.79 -2.50
N ARG A 72 2.72 9.13 -3.26
CA ARG A 72 1.44 8.61 -2.79
C ARG A 72 1.40 7.11 -3.01
N VAL A 73 1.00 6.38 -1.98
CA VAL A 73 0.89 4.92 -2.04
C VAL A 73 -0.57 4.53 -1.94
N LYS A 74 -1.00 3.65 -2.84
CA LYS A 74 -2.27 2.91 -2.72
C LYS A 74 -1.96 1.45 -2.47
N VAL A 75 -2.56 0.90 -1.41
CA VAL A 75 -2.44 -0.52 -1.09
C VAL A 75 -3.79 -1.20 -1.33
N PHE A 76 -3.72 -2.36 -1.98
CA PHE A 76 -4.86 -3.23 -2.23
C PHE A 76 -4.68 -4.53 -1.46
N ALA A 77 -5.75 -5.06 -0.89
CA ALA A 77 -5.74 -6.35 -0.22
C ALA A 77 -6.78 -7.29 -0.85
N LYS A 78 -6.37 -8.54 -1.08
CA LYS A 78 -7.21 -9.59 -1.61
C LYS A 78 -7.20 -10.76 -0.63
N ASN A 79 -8.38 -11.23 -0.24
CA ASN A 79 -8.48 -12.43 0.57
C ASN A 79 -8.02 -13.62 -0.28
N LYS A 80 -7.01 -14.35 0.18
CA LYS A 80 -6.43 -15.46 -0.57
C LYS A 80 -7.43 -16.61 -0.80
N ASN A 81 -8.33 -16.84 0.16
CA ASN A 81 -9.26 -17.98 0.16
C ASN A 81 -10.52 -17.69 -0.64
N THR A 82 -11.08 -16.48 -0.53
CA THR A 82 -12.34 -16.11 -1.22
C THR A 82 -12.11 -15.39 -2.54
N GLY A 83 -10.87 -14.92 -2.80
CA GLY A 83 -10.55 -14.11 -3.95
C GLY A 83 -11.13 -12.70 -3.91
N LYS A 84 -11.85 -12.33 -2.84
CA LYS A 84 -12.50 -11.03 -2.70
C LYS A 84 -11.45 -9.95 -2.49
N SER A 85 -11.42 -8.99 -3.42
CA SER A 85 -10.58 -7.80 -3.32
C SER A 85 -11.31 -6.72 -2.54
N HIS A 86 -10.62 -6.11 -1.59
CA HIS A 86 -11.08 -4.91 -0.93
C HIS A 86 -10.03 -3.84 -1.11
N HIS A 87 -10.51 -2.62 -1.28
CA HIS A 87 -9.66 -1.48 -1.54
C HIS A 87 -9.47 -0.68 -0.25
N THR A 88 -8.37 0.06 -0.23
CA THR A 88 -8.24 1.41 0.36
C THR A 88 -7.35 1.47 1.59
N ILE A 89 -6.19 2.10 1.40
CA ILE A 89 -5.74 3.32 2.09
C ILE A 89 -4.82 4.06 1.11
N GLN A 90 -4.98 5.38 1.03
CA GLN A 90 -4.06 6.28 0.32
C GLN A 90 -3.29 7.07 1.38
N GLN A 91 -1.97 6.95 1.38
CA GLN A 91 -1.11 7.77 2.24
C GLN A 91 -0.10 8.50 1.38
N SER A 92 0.07 9.79 1.64
CA SER A 92 1.06 10.66 0.98
C SER A 92 2.22 10.95 1.93
N ARG A 93 3.43 11.02 1.39
CA ARG A 93 4.60 11.48 2.12
C ARG A 93 5.55 12.24 1.19
N SER A 94 6.08 13.36 1.68
CA SER A 94 7.04 14.19 0.94
C SER A 94 8.49 13.78 1.27
N VAL A 95 9.32 13.73 0.24
CA VAL A 95 10.78 13.65 0.32
C VAL A 95 11.35 15.01 -0.02
N TYR A 96 12.21 15.53 0.86
CA TYR A 96 12.99 16.73 0.63
C TYR A 96 14.44 16.33 0.36
N ASP A 97 15.13 17.06 -0.53
CA ASP A 97 16.58 17.00 -0.64
C ASP A 97 17.17 17.70 0.61
N ASP A 98 18.13 17.06 1.29
CA ASP A 98 18.86 17.64 2.42
C ASP A 98 19.93 18.63 1.95
#